data_AF-A0A929GIC2-F1
#
_entry.id   AF-A0A929GIC2-F1
#
_cell.length_a   1.000
_cell.length_b   1.000
_cell.length_c   1.000
_cell.angle_alpha   90.00
_cell.angle_beta   90.00
_cell.angle_gamma   90.00
#
_symmetry.space_group_name_H-M   'P 1'
#
loop_
_entity.id
_entity.type
_entity.pdbx_description
1 polymer ?
#
loop_
_entity_poly.entity_id
_entity_poly.type
_entity_poly.pdbx_seq_one_letter_code
_entity_poly.pdbx_strand_id
1 'polypeptide(L)' 'MYQKTTLDNGLRIITDTMPHTRSVAICIFVGVGSRYETEAQAGISHFIEHLHFKGT' A
#
# COMPACT_ATOMS: atom_id res chain seq x y z
N MET A 1 15.91 -3.75 12.64
CA MET A 1 15.85 -2.32 13.04
C MET A 1 15.46 -1.61 11.77
N TYR A 2 14.29 -0.98 11.72
CA TYR A 2 13.82 -0.42 10.46
C TYR A 2 14.41 0.97 10.19
N GLN A 3 14.60 1.28 8.92
CA GLN A 3 14.89 2.61 8.42
C GLN A 3 13.61 3.21 7.86
N LYS A 4 13.46 4.53 8.04
CA LYS A 4 12.33 5.30 7.51
C LYS A 4 12.86 6.40 6.61
N THR A 5 12.40 6.42 5.37
CA THR A 5 12.67 7.48 4.40
C THR A 5 11.35 8.14 4.01
N THR A 6 11.32 9.47 3.91
CA THR A 6 10.19 10.21 3.35
C THR A 6 10.69 10.88 2.07
N LEU A 7 10.06 10.60 0.94
CA LEU A 7 10.39 11.20 -0.35
C LEU A 7 9.83 12.62 -0.46
N ASP A 8 10.31 13.39 -1.44
CA ASP A 8 9.87 14.77 -1.70
C ASP A 8 8.36 14.88 -1.99
N ASN A 9 7.75 13.82 -2.55
CA ASN A 9 6.30 13.73 -2.79
C ASN A 9 5.50 13.31 -1.54
N GLY A 10 6.14 13.16 -0.39
CA GLY A 10 5.52 12.76 0.88
C GLY A 10 5.36 11.24 1.07
N LEU A 11 5.74 10.40 0.10
CA LEU A 11 5.67 8.94 0.26
C LEU A 11 6.64 8.48 1.37
N ARG A 12 6.11 7.69 2.30
CA ARG A 12 6.88 7.10 3.40
C ARG A 12 7.28 5.68 3.03
N ILE A 13 8.58 5.41 3.09
CA ILE A 13 9.17 4.09 2.85
C ILE A 13 9.74 3.60 4.17
N ILE A 14 9.35 2.37 4.56
CA ILE A 14 9.89 1.66 5.71
C ILE A 14 10.63 0.43 5.19
N THR A 15 11.91 0.29 5.54
CA THR A 15 12.74 -0.85 5.14
C THR A 15 13.37 -1.49 6.38
N ASP A 16 13.48 -2.81 6.42
CA ASP A 16 14.31 -3.51 7.42
C ASP A 16 15.21 -4.50 6.67
N THR A 17 16.52 -4.38 6.84
CA THR A 17 17.49 -5.24 6.17
C THR A 17 17.66 -6.52 6.95
N MET A 18 17.44 -7.66 6.29
CA MET A 18 17.57 -8.99 6.88
C MET A 18 18.65 -9.79 6.14
N PRO A 19 19.94 -9.71 6.53
CA PRO A 19 21.04 -10.33 5.78
C PRO A 19 20.94 -11.85 5.58
N HIS A 20 20.14 -12.51 6.40
CA HIS A 20 19.96 -13.96 6.40
C HIS A 20 18.81 -14.45 5.50
N THR A 21 18.01 -13.55 4.91
CA THR A 21 16.91 -13.91 4.01
C THR A 21 17.36 -13.87 2.54
N ARG A 22 16.75 -14.71 1.70
CA ARG A 22 16.99 -14.74 0.24
C ARG A 22 15.80 -14.24 -0.58
N SER A 23 14.81 -13.66 0.09
CA SER A 23 13.60 -13.10 -0.50
C SER A 23 13.35 -11.72 0.08
N VAL A 24 12.57 -10.93 -0.66
CA VAL A 24 12.10 -9.62 -0.23
C VAL A 24 10.58 -9.64 -0.27
N ALA A 25 9.95 -9.13 0.77
CA ALA A 25 8.51 -8.84 0.78
C ALA A 25 8.33 -7.32 0.62
N ILE A 26 7.42 -6.93 -0.27
CA ILE A 26 7.08 -5.53 -0.51
C ILE A 26 5.58 -5.40 -0.32
N CYS A 27 5.16 -4.39 0.43
CA CYS A 27 3.76 -4.06 0.64
C CYS A 27 3.56 -2.57 0.35
N ILE A 28 2.48 -2.24 -0.35
CA ILE A 28 2.03 -0.87 -0.57
C ILE A 28 0.78 -0.67 0.28
N PHE A 29 0.79 0.38 1.10
CA PHE A 29 -0.33 0.73 1.96
C PHE A 29 -0.92 2.06 1.50
N VAL A 30 -2.24 2.07 1.30
CA VAL A 30 -3.00 3.29 0.99
C VAL A 30 -3.88 3.60 2.18
N GLY A 31 -3.84 4.84 2.66
CA GLY A 31 -4.57 5.30 3.85
C GLY A 31 -6.07 5.51 3.64
N VAL A 32 -6.71 4.74 2.77
CA VAL A 32 -8.13 4.84 2.39
C VAL A 32 -8.81 3.46 2.46
N GLY A 33 -10.14 3.44 2.36
CA GLY A 33 -10.94 2.23 2.42
C GLY A 33 -12.42 2.54 2.64
N SER A 34 -13.23 1.54 2.97
CA SER A 34 -14.70 1.67 3.09
C SER A 34 -15.18 2.77 4.01
N ARG A 35 -14.42 3.10 5.07
CA ARG A 35 -14.72 4.22 5.98
C ARG A 35 -14.82 5.58 5.29
N TYR A 36 -14.15 5.75 4.14
CA TYR A 36 -14.10 7.00 3.40
C TYR A 36 -15.12 7.06 2.25
N GLU A 37 -15.94 6.02 2.10
CA GLU A 37 -16.93 5.92 1.03
C GLU A 37 -18.23 6.64 1.41
N THR A 38 -18.86 7.26 0.43
CA THR A 38 -20.27 7.67 0.54
C THR A 38 -21.17 6.45 0.30
N GLU A 39 -22.45 6.53 0.68
CA GLU A 39 -23.41 5.44 0.41
C GLU A 39 -23.50 5.09 -1.07
N ALA A 40 -23.47 6.09 -1.95
CA ALA A 40 -23.48 5.92 -3.40
C ALA A 40 -22.21 5.22 -3.95
N GLN A 41 -21.14 5.15 -3.15
CA GLN A 41 -19.85 4.57 -3.51
C GLN A 41 -19.55 3.29 -2.73
N ALA A 42 -20.52 2.73 -2.00
CA ALA A 42 -20.31 1.57 -1.15
C ALA A 42 -19.64 0.41 -1.92
N GLY A 43 -18.48 -0.03 -1.42
CA GLY A 43 -17.68 -1.10 -1.99
C GLY A 43 -16.67 -0.68 -3.05
N ILE A 44 -16.57 0.60 -3.42
CA ILE A 44 -15.68 1.05 -4.49
C ILE A 44 -14.19 0.81 -4.18
N SER A 45 -13.76 0.95 -2.93
CA SER A 45 -12.35 0.74 -2.54
C SER A 45 -11.94 -0.72 -2.76
N HIS A 46 -12.81 -1.66 -2.38
CA HIS A 46 -12.60 -3.09 -2.59
C HIS A 46 -12.71 -3.46 -4.07
N PHE A 47 -13.64 -2.83 -4.80
CA PHE A 47 -13.75 -3.02 -6.23
C PHE A 47 -12.48 -2.57 -6.97
N ILE A 48 -11.93 -1.40 -6.63
CA ILE A 48 -10.67 -0.89 -7.18
C ILE A 48 -9.49 -1.81 -6.81
N GLU A 49 -9.45 -2.34 -5.58
CA GLU A 49 -8.44 -3.33 -5.17
C GLU A 49 -8.41 -4.52 -6.14
N HIS A 50 -9.58 -5.08 -6.47
CA HIS A 50 -9.68 -6.17 -7.44
C HIS A 50 -9.26 -5.74 -8.85
N LEU A 51 -9.64 -4.53 -9.29
CA LEU A 51 -9.26 -4.01 -10.60
C LEU A 51 -7.76 -3.81 -10.74
N HIS A 52 -7.04 -3.55 -9.64
CA HIS A 52 -5.59 -3.39 -9.66
C HIS A 52 -4.85 -4.63 -10.22
N PHE A 53 -5.45 -5.81 -10.12
CA PHE A 53 -4.89 -7.07 -10.64
C PHE A 53 -5.34 -7.41 -12.07
N LYS A 54 -6.10 -6.54 -12.74
CA LYS A 54 -6.62 -6.79 -14.09
C LYS A 54 -5.76 -6.19 -15.22
N GLY A 55 -4.62 -5.59 -14.89
CA GLY A 55 -3.63 -5.10 -15.85
C GLY A 55 -3.50 -3.59 -15.86
N THR A 56 -2.39 -3.14 -16.44
CA THR A 56 -1.97 -1.74 -16.57
C THR A 56 -1.64 -1.45 -18.02
#